data_AF-A0A2E0P566-F1
#
_entry.id   AF-A0A2E0P566-F1
#
_cell.length_a   1.000
_cell.length_b   1.000
_cell.length_c   1.000
_cell.angle_alpha   90.00
_cell.angle_beta   90.00
_cell.angle_gamma   90.00
#
_symmetry.space_group_name_H-M   'P 1'
#
loop_
_entity.id
_entity.type
_entity.pdbx_description
1 polymer ?
#
loop_
_entity_poly.entity_id
_entity_poly.type
_entity_poly.pdbx_seq_one_letter_code
_entity_poly.pdbx_strand_id
1 'polypeptide(L)'
;MCIQSVGMLHKAIAEGRINQSGTLNGQEIRFLRTEMGMTQSELAELVNRDTQSVGRWERNEIVLEPTIDILLRQLAAERLELALEGSITSLIWLARHKATQAQITIEKTTDAKRPYAPAA
;
A
#
# COMPACT_ATOMS: atom_id res chain seq x y z
N MET A 1 2.88 16.78 30.39
CA MET A 1 3.92 17.50 29.65
C MET A 1 4.05 16.82 28.30
N CYS A 2 3.31 17.29 27.28
CA CYS A 2 3.39 16.71 25.95
C CYS A 2 4.64 17.27 25.28
N ILE A 3 5.61 16.40 25.02
CA ILE A 3 6.85 16.77 24.37
C ILE A 3 6.50 17.03 22.89
N GLN A 4 6.45 18.29 22.47
CA GLN A 4 6.12 18.68 21.08
C GLN A 4 7.02 17.97 20.05
N SER A 5 8.23 17.59 20.45
CA SER A 5 9.19 16.84 19.62
C SER A 5 8.69 15.47 19.17
N VAL A 6 7.82 14.81 19.96
CA VAL A 6 7.28 13.48 19.60
C VAL A 6 6.32 13.59 18.41
N GLY A 7 5.46 14.60 18.39
CA GLY A 7 4.55 14.83 17.28
C GLY A 7 5.29 15.15 15.96
N MET A 8 6.36 15.94 16.03
CA MET A 8 7.18 16.23 14.84
C MET A 8 7.94 14.98 14.35
N LEU A 9 8.43 14.15 15.27
CA LEU A 9 9.08 12.88 14.90
C LEU A 9 8.10 11.94 14.18
N HIS A 10 6.88 11.79 14.71
CA HIS A 10 5.89 10.91 14.11
C HIS A 10 5.45 11.41 12.73
N LYS A 11 5.29 12.73 12.54
CA LYS A 11 5.05 13.32 11.21
C LYS A 11 6.18 13.00 10.22
N ALA A 12 7.44 13.16 10.62
CA ALA A 12 8.58 12.83 9.75
C ALA A 12 8.64 11.34 9.40
N ILE A 13 8.31 10.46 10.35
CA ILE A 13 8.23 9.01 10.09
C ILE A 13 7.08 8.72 9.12
N ALA A 14 5.90 9.29 9.33
CA ALA A 14 4.75 9.11 8.46
C ALA A 14 5.03 9.59 7.03
N GLU A 15 5.67 10.76 6.88
CA GLU A 15 6.11 11.29 5.59
C GLU A 15 7.09 10.35 4.88
N GLY A 16 8.06 9.80 5.62
CA GLY A 16 8.96 8.78 5.10
C GLY A 16 8.23 7.52 4.65
N ARG A 17 7.19 7.08 5.37
CA ARG A 17 6.41 5.88 5.02
C ARG A 17 5.52 6.08 3.80
N ILE A 18 4.85 7.22 3.66
CA ILE A 18 3.96 7.45 2.51
C ILE A 18 4.74 7.59 1.19
N ASN A 19 6.02 7.99 1.26
CA ASN A 19 6.88 8.17 0.09
C ASN A 19 7.83 6.98 -0.18
N GLN A 20 7.87 5.96 0.69
CA GLN A 20 8.76 4.81 0.49
C GLN A 20 8.31 3.91 -0.66
N SER A 21 9.28 3.30 -1.33
CA SER A 21 9.04 2.25 -2.34
C SER A 21 8.62 0.92 -1.71
N GLY A 22 7.74 0.19 -2.41
CA GLY A 22 7.19 -1.08 -1.97
C GLY A 22 5.87 -0.91 -1.21
N THR A 23 5.07 -1.97 -1.21
CA THR A 23 3.75 -2.01 -0.54
C THR A 23 3.88 -1.88 0.96
N LEU A 24 2.98 -1.11 1.59
CA LEU A 24 2.94 -0.97 3.05
C LEU A 24 2.70 -2.33 3.70
N ASN A 25 3.51 -2.63 4.72
CA ASN A 25 3.30 -3.80 5.56
C ASN A 25 2.31 -3.49 6.70
N GLY A 26 1.84 -4.53 7.38
CA GLY A 26 0.84 -4.42 8.42
C GLY A 26 1.19 -3.49 9.59
N GLN A 27 2.47 -3.41 9.97
CA GLN A 27 2.90 -2.48 11.03
C GLN A 27 2.83 -1.04 10.55
N GLU A 28 3.19 -0.78 9.29
CA GLU A 28 3.11 0.54 8.67
C GLU A 28 1.66 1.00 8.48
N ILE A 29 0.78 0.08 8.08
CA ILE A 29 -0.67 0.33 7.98
C ILE A 29 -1.22 0.71 9.36
N ARG A 30 -0.90 -0.08 10.39
CA ARG A 30 -1.33 0.21 11.77
C ARG A 30 -0.81 1.57 12.23
N PHE A 31 0.47 1.86 11.99
CA PHE A 31 1.10 3.13 12.37
C PHE A 31 0.37 4.31 11.72
N LEU A 32 0.21 4.30 10.38
CA LEU A 32 -0.47 5.39 9.67
C LEU A 32 -1.91 5.55 10.17
N ARG A 33 -2.65 4.46 10.38
CA ARG A 33 -4.01 4.51 10.93
C ARG A 33 -4.06 5.16 12.31
N THR A 34 -3.14 4.79 13.21
CA THR A 34 -3.11 5.35 14.57
C THR A 34 -2.68 6.81 14.57
N GLU A 35 -1.76 7.21 13.69
CA GLU A 35 -1.36 8.62 13.54
C GLU A 35 -2.52 9.47 13.01
N MET A 36 -3.35 8.92 12.12
CA MET A 36 -4.59 9.57 11.67
C MET A 36 -5.70 9.58 12.74
N GLY A 37 -5.48 8.97 13.91
CA GLY A 37 -6.46 8.90 15.00
C GLY A 37 -7.67 7.99 14.69
N MET A 38 -7.52 7.04 13.78
CA MET A 38 -8.63 6.20 13.30
C MET A 38 -8.67 4.82 13.97
N THR A 39 -9.87 4.31 14.20
CA THR A 39 -10.13 2.90 14.52
C THR A 39 -10.03 2.03 13.26
N GLN A 40 -9.93 0.70 13.43
CA GLN A 40 -9.94 -0.23 12.30
C GLN A 40 -11.24 -0.14 11.48
N SER A 41 -12.39 0.09 12.15
CA SER A 41 -13.68 0.22 11.48
C SER A 41 -13.78 1.50 10.66
N GLU A 42 -13.34 2.65 11.19
CA GLU A 42 -13.35 3.92 10.44
C GLU A 42 -12.45 3.85 9.19
N LEU A 43 -11.28 3.20 9.29
CA LEU A 43 -10.44 2.98 8.12
C LEU A 43 -11.14 2.07 7.10
N ALA A 44 -11.76 0.99 7.57
CA ALA A 44 -12.47 0.03 6.72
C ALA A 44 -13.62 0.70 5.93
N GLU A 45 -14.43 1.51 6.61
CA GLU A 45 -15.52 2.27 5.99
C GLU A 45 -14.98 3.21 4.90
N LEU A 46 -13.90 3.93 5.19
CA LEU A 46 -13.33 4.91 4.26
C LEU A 46 -12.73 4.26 3.01
N VAL A 47 -12.12 3.07 3.14
CA VAL A 47 -11.58 2.31 1.99
C VAL A 47 -12.59 1.31 1.40
N ASN A 48 -13.85 1.38 1.82
CA ASN A 48 -14.95 0.51 1.39
C ASN A 48 -14.59 -0.99 1.48
N ARG A 49 -14.19 -1.41 2.68
CA ARG A 49 -13.86 -2.78 3.06
C ARG A 49 -14.48 -3.15 4.39
N ASP A 50 -14.44 -4.43 4.72
CA ASP A 50 -14.82 -4.91 6.03
C ASP A 50 -13.70 -4.69 7.07
N THR A 51 -14.08 -4.56 8.34
CA THR A 51 -13.12 -4.36 9.45
C THR A 51 -12.13 -5.52 9.58
N GLN A 52 -12.51 -6.75 9.22
CA GLN A 52 -11.60 -7.90 9.30
C GLN A 52 -10.47 -7.76 8.29
N SER A 53 -10.73 -7.25 7.07
CA SER A 53 -9.70 -6.95 6.08
C SER A 53 -8.62 -6.03 6.63
N VAL A 54 -8.99 -4.94 7.32
CA VAL A 54 -8.02 -4.07 8.00
C VAL A 54 -7.21 -4.82 9.05
N GLY A 55 -7.86 -5.63 9.88
CA GLY A 55 -7.18 -6.45 10.87
C GLY A 55 -6.19 -7.45 10.25
N ARG A 56 -6.55 -8.08 9.13
CA ARG A 56 -5.70 -9.04 8.39
C ARG A 56 -4.50 -8.34 7.75
N TRP A 57 -4.69 -7.15 7.17
CA TRP A 57 -3.59 -6.32 6.66
C TRP A 57 -2.60 -5.99 7.76
N GLU A 58 -3.07 -5.50 8.92
CA GLU A 58 -2.21 -5.14 10.05
C GLU A 58 -1.40 -6.30 10.62
N ARG A 59 -1.93 -7.53 10.53
CA ARG A 59 -1.26 -8.75 10.95
C ARG A 59 -0.39 -9.38 9.86
N ASN A 60 -0.29 -8.77 8.67
CA ASN A 60 0.38 -9.33 7.49
C ASN A 60 -0.18 -10.71 7.06
N GLU A 61 -1.45 -11.00 7.37
CA GLU A 61 -2.10 -12.26 6.97
C GLU A 61 -2.47 -12.25 5.48
N ILE A 62 -2.73 -11.06 4.94
CA ILE A 62 -2.95 -10.82 3.51
C ILE A 62 -2.14 -9.62 3.07
N VAL A 63 -1.69 -9.65 1.83
CA VAL A 63 -0.98 -8.52 1.25
C VAL A 63 -1.98 -7.43 0.86
N LEU A 64 -1.62 -6.17 1.15
CA LEU A 64 -2.44 -5.02 0.82
C LEU A 64 -2.54 -4.86 -0.71
N GLU A 65 -3.75 -4.66 -1.22
CA GLU A 65 -3.96 -4.43 -2.64
C GLU A 65 -3.33 -3.09 -3.06
N PRO A 66 -2.66 -2.99 -4.23
CA PRO A 66 -1.99 -1.76 -4.65
C PRO A 66 -2.90 -0.52 -4.68
N THR A 67 -4.17 -0.67 -5.04
CA THR A 67 -5.14 0.44 -5.01
C THR A 67 -5.41 0.94 -3.60
N ILE A 68 -5.49 0.04 -2.62
CA ILE A 68 -5.69 0.41 -1.21
C ILE A 68 -4.41 1.04 -0.64
N ASP A 69 -3.23 0.55 -1.04
CA ASP A 69 -1.94 1.15 -0.67
C ASP A 69 -1.86 2.62 -1.09
N ILE A 70 -2.22 2.92 -2.35
CA ILE A 70 -2.24 4.29 -2.88
C ILE A 70 -3.26 5.15 -2.12
N LEU A 71 -4.48 4.63 -1.89
CA LEU A 71 -5.53 5.35 -1.15
C LEU A 71 -5.10 5.65 0.28
N LEU A 72 -4.46 4.70 0.97
CA LEU A 72 -3.98 4.86 2.33
C LEU A 72 -2.89 5.94 2.41
N ARG A 73 -1.96 5.96 1.44
CA ARG A 73 -0.92 6.99 1.34
C ARG A 73 -1.52 8.38 1.10
N GLN A 74 -2.51 8.48 0.22
CA GLN A 74 -3.20 9.75 -0.04
C GLN A 74 -3.97 10.24 1.18
N LEU A 75 -4.72 9.36 1.83
CA LEU A 75 -5.47 9.69 3.03
C LEU A 75 -4.55 10.15 4.16
N ALA A 76 -3.43 9.43 4.37
CA ALA A 76 -2.45 9.81 5.37
C ALA A 76 -1.81 11.17 5.06
N ALA A 77 -1.48 11.44 3.79
CA ALA A 77 -0.96 12.74 3.38
C ALA A 77 -1.95 13.88 3.68
N GLU A 78 -3.23 13.68 3.35
CA GLU A 78 -4.29 14.67 3.59
C GLU A 78 -4.52 14.90 5.09
N ARG A 79 -4.71 13.82 5.86
CA ARG A 79 -5.09 13.90 7.29
C ARG A 79 -3.96 14.38 8.19
N LEU A 80 -2.71 14.11 7.82
CA LEU A 80 -1.53 14.47 8.61
C LEU A 80 -0.83 15.74 8.09
N GLU A 81 -1.35 16.33 7.01
CA GLU A 81 -0.78 17.50 6.31
C GLU A 81 0.67 17.25 5.88
N LEU A 82 0.92 16.11 5.21
CA LEU A 82 2.25 15.69 4.77
C LEU A 82 2.41 15.86 3.26
N ALA A 83 3.66 16.07 2.81
CA ALA A 83 3.96 16.11 1.39
C ALA A 83 4.01 14.69 0.82
N LEU A 84 3.15 14.43 -0.17
CA LEU A 84 3.25 13.22 -0.98
C LEU A 84 4.03 13.57 -2.25
N GLU A 85 5.15 12.88 -2.46
CA GLU A 85 6.07 13.16 -3.55
C GLU A 85 5.56 12.51 -4.85
N GLY A 86 5.34 13.35 -5.86
CA GLY A 86 5.01 12.92 -7.21
C GLY A 86 3.52 12.78 -7.50
N SER A 87 3.23 12.30 -8.71
CA SER A 87 1.86 12.10 -9.19
C SER A 87 1.28 10.75 -8.77
N ILE A 88 -0.02 10.55 -8.95
CA ILE A 88 -0.67 9.23 -8.78
C ILE A 88 0.06 8.15 -9.59
N THR A 89 0.50 8.45 -10.81
CA THR A 89 1.30 7.53 -11.64
C THR A 89 2.60 7.12 -10.95
N SER A 90 3.23 8.04 -10.22
CA SER A 90 4.45 7.79 -9.46
C SER A 90 4.16 6.85 -8.27
N LEU A 91 3.05 7.07 -7.57
CA LEU A 91 2.59 6.20 -6.48
C LEU A 91 2.26 4.79 -6.95
N ILE A 92 1.65 4.65 -8.14
CA ILE A 92 1.39 3.33 -8.73
C ILE A 92 2.71 2.55 -8.88
N TRP A 93 3.78 3.21 -9.30
CA TRP A 93 5.10 2.59 -9.41
C TRP A 93 5.70 2.23 -8.06
N LEU A 94 5.51 3.06 -7.03
CA LEU A 94 5.97 2.79 -5.67
C LEU A 94 5.21 1.62 -5.02
N ALA A 95 3.89 1.56 -5.22
CA ALA A 95 3.00 0.57 -4.63
C ALA A 95 3.09 -0.83 -5.27
N ARG A 96 3.78 -0.96 -6.43
CA ARG A 96 4.05 -2.28 -7.02
C ARG A 96 4.80 -3.13 -6.02
N HIS A 97 4.25 -4.30 -5.73
CA HIS A 97 4.96 -5.32 -4.96
C HIS A 97 6.37 -5.52 -5.52
N LYS A 98 7.31 -5.91 -4.64
CA LYS A 98 8.48 -6.66 -5.05
C LYS A 98 7.99 -7.96 -5.69
N ALA A 99 7.57 -7.90 -6.95
CA ALA A 99 7.26 -9.07 -7.72
C ALA A 99 8.55 -9.89 -7.78
N THR A 100 8.57 -11.04 -7.12
CA THR A 100 9.35 -12.16 -7.60
C THR A 100 8.96 -12.28 -9.06
N GLN A 101 9.88 -11.94 -9.97
CA GLN A 101 9.67 -12.01 -11.41
C GLN A 101 9.31 -13.46 -11.75
N ALA A 102 8.02 -13.79 -11.79
CA ALA A 102 7.57 -14.95 -12.52
C ALA A 102 7.74 -14.55 -14.00
N GLN A 103 8.89 -14.89 -14.57
CA GLN A 103 9.12 -14.79 -16.01
C GLN A 103 8.02 -15.62 -16.68
N ILE A 104 7.14 -14.96 -17.41
CA ILE A 104 6.19 -15.67 -18.27
C ILE A 104 6.99 -16.07 -19.51
N THR A 105 7.39 -17.33 -19.59
CA THR A 105 7.95 -17.93 -20.80
C THR A 105 6.80 -18.22 -21.76
N ILE A 106 6.73 -17.47 -22.87
CA ILE A 106 5.75 -17.71 -23.93
C ILE A 106 6.46 -18.45 -25.06
N GLU A 107 6.11 -19.72 -25.29
CA GLU A 107 6.61 -20.50 -26.41
C GLU A 107 5.69 -20.35 -27.63
N LYS A 108 6.29 -20.15 -28.80
CA LYS A 108 5.56 -20.10 -30.08
C LYS A 108 5.27 -21.53 -30.52
N THR A 109 4.00 -21.91 -30.54
CA THR A 109 3.57 -23.20 -31.09
C THR A 109 3.34 -23.12 -32.60
N THR A 110 3.53 -24.24 -33.29
CA THR A 110 3.37 -24.36 -34.75
C THR A 110 1.91 -24.45 -35.23
N ASP A 111 0.93 -24.39 -34.32
CA ASP A 111 -0.50 -24.38 -34.67
C ASP A 111 -0.98 -22.99 -35.10
N ALA A 112 -1.33 -22.86 -36.39
CA ALA A 112 -1.83 -21.61 -36.99
C ALA A 112 -3.14 -21.12 -36.37
N LYS A 113 -3.93 -21.99 -35.71
CA LYS A 113 -5.20 -21.60 -35.06
C LYS A 113 -5.03 -21.18 -33.60
N ARG A 114 -3.91 -21.49 -32.95
CA ARG A 114 -3.63 -21.14 -31.53
C ARG A 114 -2.14 -20.89 -31.32
N PRO A 115 -1.59 -19.75 -31.77
CA PRO A 115 -0.14 -19.54 -31.86
C PRO A 115 0.60 -19.40 -30.52
N TYR A 116 -0.12 -19.36 -29.39
CA TYR A 116 0.47 -19.22 -28.05
C TYR A 116 -0.18 -20.19 -27.07
N ALA A 117 0.65 -20.88 -26.29
CA ALA A 117 0.25 -21.71 -25.15
C ALA A 117 1.11 -21.33 -23.93
N PRO A 118 0.57 -21.42 -22.69
CA PRO A 118 1.37 -21.23 -21.49
C PRO A 118 2.43 -22.35 -21.41
N ALA A 119 3.69 -21.99 -21.21
CA ALA A 119 4.75 -22.97 -20.94
C ALA A 119 4.45 -23.72 -19.63
N ALA A 120 4.68 -25.04 -19.63
CA ALA A 120 4.51 -25.91 -18.47
C ALA A 120 5.61 -25.72 -17.43
#